data_AF-A0A7X1AQI0-F1
#
_entry.id   AF-A0A7X1AQI0-F1
#
_cell.length_a   1.000
_cell.length_b   1.000
_cell.length_c   1.000
_cell.angle_alpha   90.00
_cell.angle_beta   90.00
_cell.angle_gamma   90.00
#
_symmetry.space_group_name_H-M   'P 1'
#
loop_
_entity.id
_entity.type
_entity.pdbx_description
1 polymer ?
#
loop_
_entity_poly.entity_id
_entity_poly.type
_entity_poly.pdbx_seq_one_letter_code
_entity_poly.pdbx_strand_id
1 'polypeptide(L)'
;MKDEAQSGYKPVQDDVLKTLGLAVITGQGVERLLSSCLTFPLHGEPLQTVEQLQILLERHSKATLGQLLNALRKRVDLHPTFDDKLDRFLQYRNVIAHRLHDVPGGLDLHSDEGRGRLKAFLLQYMDDGQTVSMVLLGVLREWAKQEGISIPNEHHLSQQMQDHLDANVVPNLDALIRSKELGSKPKGSNTD
;
A
#
# COMPACT_ATOMS: atom_id res chain seq x y z
N MET A 1 41.14 8.16 2.11
CA MET A 1 40.23 7.09 1.69
C MET A 1 39.47 6.65 2.92
N LYS A 2 38.16 6.88 2.97
CA LYS A 2 37.34 6.48 4.13
C LYS A 2 37.23 4.96 4.13
N ASP A 3 37.55 4.35 5.26
CA ASP A 3 37.21 2.95 5.56
C ASP A 3 35.72 2.76 5.29
N GLU A 4 35.39 2.04 4.21
CA GLU A 4 34.06 1.47 4.06
C GLU A 4 33.92 0.49 5.22
N ALA A 5 33.08 0.85 6.19
CA ALA A 5 32.75 -0.03 7.30
C ALA A 5 32.21 -1.34 6.72
N GLN A 6 33.04 -2.39 6.72
CA GLN A 6 32.62 -3.72 6.32
C GLN A 6 31.54 -4.18 7.29
N SER A 7 30.36 -4.52 6.77
CA SER A 7 29.17 -4.91 7.55
C SER A 7 29.34 -6.20 8.37
N GLY A 8 30.46 -6.92 8.19
CA GLY A 8 30.69 -8.26 8.70
C GLY A 8 30.05 -9.37 7.85
N TYR A 9 29.28 -9.03 6.82
CA TYR A 9 28.64 -9.97 5.91
C TYR A 9 29.35 -10.06 4.55
N LYS A 10 29.15 -11.17 3.84
CA LYS A 10 29.57 -11.29 2.44
C LYS A 10 28.78 -10.31 1.57
N PRO A 11 29.33 -9.79 0.45
CA PRO A 11 28.62 -8.86 -0.43
C PRO A 11 27.23 -9.34 -0.88
N VAL A 12 27.08 -10.66 -1.13
CA VAL A 12 25.79 -11.26 -1.50
C VAL A 12 24.77 -11.26 -0.35
N GLN A 13 25.22 -11.36 0.90
CA GLN A 13 24.35 -11.27 2.07
C GLN A 13 23.92 -9.82 2.30
N ASP A 14 24.85 -8.87 2.13
CA ASP A 14 24.55 -7.44 2.20
C ASP A 14 23.49 -7.02 1.18
N ASP A 15 23.58 -7.51 -0.06
CA ASP A 15 22.58 -7.25 -1.10
C ASP A 15 21.18 -7.74 -0.71
N VAL A 16 21.07 -8.94 -0.14
CA VAL A 16 19.78 -9.48 0.35
C VAL A 16 19.27 -8.67 1.54
N LEU A 17 20.14 -8.28 2.48
CA LEU A 17 19.76 -7.46 3.63
C LEU A 17 19.33 -6.05 3.23
N LYS A 18 19.98 -5.43 2.25
CA LYS A 18 19.55 -4.15 1.66
C LYS A 18 18.19 -4.28 1.01
N THR A 19 17.96 -5.37 0.26
CA THR A 19 16.66 -5.68 -0.33
C THR A 19 15.58 -5.84 0.74
N LEU A 20 15.89 -6.50 1.87
CA LEU A 20 14.98 -6.63 3.01
C LEU A 20 14.65 -5.26 3.62
N GLY A 21 15.65 -4.40 3.81
CA GLY A 21 15.45 -3.04 4.31
C GLY A 21 14.52 -2.22 3.40
N LEU A 22 14.75 -2.27 2.08
CA LEU A 22 13.88 -1.62 1.10
C LEU A 22 12.46 -2.18 1.14
N ALA A 23 12.30 -3.50 1.19
CA ALA A 23 11.01 -4.16 1.31
C ALA A 23 10.22 -3.68 2.54
N VAL A 24 10.87 -3.60 3.71
CA VAL A 24 10.22 -3.10 4.94
C VAL A 24 9.74 -1.66 4.77
N ILE A 25 10.55 -0.78 4.20
CA ILE A 25 10.19 0.62 3.95
C ILE A 25 9.02 0.72 2.96
N THR A 26 9.06 -0.03 1.86
CA THR A 26 7.96 -0.12 0.89
C THR A 26 6.68 -0.58 1.57
N GLY A 27 6.76 -1.60 2.42
CA GLY A 27 5.62 -2.11 3.20
C GLY A 27 4.98 -1.04 4.08
N GLN A 28 5.79 -0.30 4.84
CA GLN A 28 5.33 0.81 5.68
C GLN A 28 4.68 1.93 4.85
N GLY A 29 5.21 2.20 3.65
CA GLY A 29 4.62 3.15 2.71
C GLY A 29 3.19 2.75 2.28
N VAL A 30 3.00 1.47 1.95
CA VAL A 30 1.67 0.91 1.62
C VAL A 30 0.70 1.01 2.81
N GLU A 31 1.15 0.63 4.01
CA GLU A 31 0.34 0.73 5.24
C GLU A 31 -0.13 2.18 5.48
N ARG A 32 0.77 3.16 5.30
CA ARG A 32 0.44 4.59 5.43
C ARG A 32 -0.57 5.04 4.36
N LEU A 33 -0.36 4.66 3.10
CA LEU A 33 -1.30 4.99 2.01
C LEU A 33 -2.69 4.40 2.26
N LEU A 34 -2.76 3.16 2.72
CA LEU A 34 -4.02 2.50 3.04
C LEU A 34 -4.73 3.20 4.20
N SER A 35 -4.00 3.56 5.25
CA SER A 35 -4.52 4.36 6.37
C SER A 35 -5.07 5.72 5.90
N SER A 36 -4.37 6.42 5.00
CA SER A 36 -4.87 7.65 4.39
C SER A 36 -6.14 7.42 3.58
N CYS A 37 -6.20 6.35 2.77
CA CYS A 37 -7.41 6.01 2.02
C CYS A 37 -8.61 5.79 2.95
N LEU A 38 -8.42 5.05 4.04
CA LEU A 38 -9.47 4.76 5.02
C LEU A 38 -9.86 5.95 5.90
N THR A 39 -9.04 7.01 5.91
CA THR A 39 -9.29 8.22 6.70
C THR A 39 -9.97 9.31 5.87
N PHE A 40 -9.66 9.38 4.56
CA PHE A 40 -10.15 10.45 3.69
C PHE A 40 -11.16 9.96 2.64
N PRO A 41 -10.79 9.30 1.52
CA PRO A 41 -11.76 8.92 0.50
C PRO A 41 -12.73 7.82 0.93
N LEU A 42 -12.31 6.92 1.80
CA LEU A 42 -13.03 5.69 2.15
C LEU A 42 -13.34 5.65 3.65
N HIS A 43 -13.70 6.79 4.25
CA HIS A 43 -13.87 6.90 5.70
C HIS A 43 -15.20 6.31 6.21
N GLY A 44 -16.26 6.35 5.40
CA GLY A 44 -17.52 5.65 5.65
C GLY A 44 -18.39 6.21 6.78
N GLU A 45 -18.11 7.43 7.26
CA GLU A 45 -18.72 8.07 8.43
C GLU A 45 -18.77 9.60 8.21
N PRO A 46 -19.89 10.31 8.36
CA PRO A 46 -19.93 11.74 8.07
C PRO A 46 -18.90 12.55 8.89
N LEU A 47 -17.90 13.12 8.23
CA LEU A 47 -16.86 13.96 8.84
C LEU A 47 -17.30 15.43 8.88
N GLN A 48 -17.99 15.81 9.95
CA GLN A 48 -18.50 17.16 10.17
C GLN A 48 -17.64 17.98 11.15
N THR A 49 -16.85 17.32 12.00
CA THR A 49 -16.04 18.00 13.02
C THR A 49 -14.58 17.54 13.02
N VAL A 50 -13.71 18.38 13.57
CA VAL A 50 -12.28 18.08 13.73
C VAL A 50 -12.07 16.89 14.66
N GLU A 51 -12.89 16.76 15.69
CA GLU A 51 -12.82 15.66 16.66
C GLU A 51 -13.12 14.31 15.98
N GLN A 52 -14.09 14.27 15.05
CA GLN A 52 -14.39 13.06 14.28
C GLN A 52 -13.19 12.64 13.40
N LEU A 53 -12.54 13.62 12.77
CA LEU A 53 -11.31 13.38 12.00
C LEU A 53 -10.16 12.88 12.90
N GLN A 54 -9.99 13.49 14.08
CA GLN A 54 -8.98 13.09 15.04
C GLN A 54 -9.16 11.64 15.50
N ILE A 55 -10.40 11.23 15.79
CA ILE A 55 -10.74 9.84 16.15
C ILE A 55 -10.36 8.87 15.03
N LEU A 56 -10.63 9.22 13.76
CA LEU A 56 -10.23 8.37 12.63
C LEU A 56 -8.71 8.28 12.46
N LEU A 57 -8.00 9.39 12.58
CA LEU A 57 -6.53 9.43 12.53
C LEU A 57 -5.93 8.54 13.62
N GLU A 58 -6.44 8.64 14.85
CA GLU A 58 -6.00 7.80 15.96
C GLU A 58 -6.31 6.32 15.73
N ARG A 59 -7.52 6.00 15.26
CA ARG A 59 -7.97 4.63 14.97
C ARG A 59 -7.04 3.93 13.98
N HIS A 60 -6.68 4.60 12.88
CA HIS A 60 -5.85 3.99 11.85
C HIS A 60 -4.34 4.10 12.12
N SER A 61 -3.88 5.05 12.95
CA SER A 61 -2.46 5.18 13.31
C SER A 61 -1.88 3.96 14.03
N LYS A 62 -2.74 3.22 14.77
CA LYS A 62 -2.35 2.03 15.55
C LYS A 62 -2.81 0.72 14.92
N ALA A 63 -3.51 0.78 13.78
CA ALA A 63 -4.06 -0.40 13.15
C ALA A 63 -2.96 -1.20 12.45
N THR A 64 -3.00 -2.52 12.60
CA THR A 64 -2.14 -3.41 11.82
C THR A 64 -2.61 -3.45 10.36
N LEU A 65 -1.73 -3.83 9.44
CA LEU A 65 -2.10 -4.00 8.02
C LEU A 65 -3.34 -4.90 7.85
N GLY A 66 -3.43 -6.01 8.59
CA GLY A 66 -4.59 -6.89 8.55
C GLY A 66 -5.88 -6.19 9.01
N GLN A 67 -5.82 -5.34 10.03
CA GLN A 67 -6.97 -4.54 10.47
C GLN A 67 -7.38 -3.50 9.43
N LEU A 68 -6.41 -2.82 8.81
CA LEU A 68 -6.66 -1.85 7.73
C LEU A 68 -7.30 -2.54 6.52
N LEU A 69 -6.81 -3.70 6.09
CA LEU A 69 -7.39 -4.46 4.96
C LEU A 69 -8.79 -4.96 5.26
N ASN A 70 -9.04 -5.43 6.49
CA ASN A 70 -10.40 -5.78 6.91
C ASN A 70 -11.34 -4.58 6.89
N ALA A 71 -10.88 -3.39 7.29
CA ALA A 71 -11.66 -2.17 7.19
C ALA A 71 -11.93 -1.78 5.72
N LEU A 72 -10.92 -1.89 4.86
CA LEU A 72 -11.05 -1.66 3.42
C LEU A 72 -12.12 -2.56 2.80
N ARG A 73 -12.01 -3.87 2.98
CA ARG A 73 -12.96 -4.86 2.41
C ARG A 73 -14.40 -4.68 2.87
N LYS A 74 -14.63 -4.08 4.03
CA LYS A 74 -15.98 -3.71 4.49
C LYS A 74 -16.58 -2.54 3.71
N ARG A 75 -15.73 -1.67 3.16
CA ARG A 75 -16.11 -0.40 2.52
C ARG A 75 -16.06 -0.42 1.01
N VAL A 76 -15.32 -1.37 0.41
CA VAL A 76 -15.18 -1.47 -1.04
C VAL A 76 -15.40 -2.90 -1.54
N ASP A 77 -15.90 -3.01 -2.77
CA ASP A 77 -15.78 -4.20 -3.61
C ASP A 77 -14.45 -4.14 -4.35
N LEU A 78 -13.68 -5.22 -4.27
CA LEU A 78 -12.38 -5.33 -4.92
C LEU A 78 -12.51 -6.26 -6.12
N HIS A 79 -11.86 -5.88 -7.22
CA HIS A 79 -11.71 -6.82 -8.33
C HIS A 79 -10.92 -8.05 -7.85
N PRO A 80 -11.31 -9.29 -8.24
CA PRO A 80 -10.67 -10.51 -7.74
C PRO A 80 -9.14 -10.51 -7.89
N THR A 81 -8.64 -10.10 -9.05
CA THR A 81 -7.18 -10.06 -9.30
C THR A 81 -6.44 -9.04 -8.44
N PHE A 82 -7.12 -7.98 -8.01
CA PHE A 82 -6.56 -6.98 -7.11
C PHE A 82 -6.63 -7.45 -5.65
N ASP A 83 -7.72 -8.11 -5.26
CA ASP A 83 -7.87 -8.71 -3.94
C ASP A 83 -6.82 -9.81 -3.69
N ASP A 84 -6.55 -10.65 -4.70
CA ASP A 84 -5.47 -11.66 -4.66
C ASP A 84 -4.10 -11.04 -4.40
N LYS A 85 -3.81 -9.88 -5.02
CA LYS A 85 -2.55 -9.14 -4.81
C LYS A 85 -2.48 -8.56 -3.40
N LEU A 86 -3.58 -8.01 -2.88
CA LEU A 86 -3.65 -7.51 -1.50
C LEU A 86 -3.46 -8.63 -0.46
N ASP A 87 -4.06 -9.80 -0.69
CA ASP A 87 -3.89 -10.95 0.19
C ASP A 87 -2.46 -11.48 0.16
N ARG A 88 -1.86 -11.60 -1.03
CA ARG A 88 -0.46 -12.03 -1.14
C ARG A 88 0.48 -11.03 -0.46
N PHE A 89 0.25 -9.72 -0.65
CA PHE A 89 1.01 -8.67 0.03
C PHE A 89 0.92 -8.79 1.55
N LEU A 90 -0.28 -9.00 2.11
CA LEU A 90 -0.46 -9.22 3.56
C LEU A 90 0.26 -10.46 4.05
N GLN A 91 0.15 -11.58 3.33
CA GLN A 91 0.82 -12.83 3.69
C GLN A 91 2.33 -12.66 3.73
N TYR A 92 2.91 -11.99 2.73
CA TYR A 92 4.34 -11.73 2.65
C TYR A 92 4.81 -10.79 3.77
N ARG A 93 4.06 -9.72 4.05
CA ARG A 93 4.34 -8.84 5.20
C ARG A 93 4.37 -9.62 6.51
N ASN A 94 3.44 -10.55 6.72
CA ASN A 94 3.42 -11.39 7.92
C ASN A 94 4.60 -12.35 7.99
N VAL A 95 5.06 -12.87 6.84
CA VAL A 95 6.30 -13.67 6.79
C VAL A 95 7.51 -12.82 7.18
N ILE A 96 7.66 -11.64 6.59
CA ILE A 96 8.76 -10.71 6.90
C ILE A 96 8.78 -10.34 8.39
N ALA A 97 7.60 -10.01 8.95
CA ALA A 97 7.50 -9.50 10.31
C ALA A 97 7.67 -10.59 11.38
N HIS A 98 7.22 -11.83 11.10
CA HIS A 98 7.01 -12.81 12.16
C HIS A 98 7.48 -14.23 11.85
N ARG A 99 7.70 -14.60 10.58
CA ARG A 99 7.85 -16.02 10.19
C ARG A 99 9.00 -16.29 9.22
N LEU A 100 9.97 -15.39 9.10
CA LEU A 100 11.05 -15.49 8.12
C LEU A 100 11.82 -16.83 8.26
N HIS A 101 11.98 -17.31 9.48
CA HIS A 101 12.67 -18.56 9.80
C HIS A 101 11.80 -19.82 9.73
N ASP A 102 10.47 -19.67 9.62
CA ASP A 102 9.52 -20.79 9.69
C ASP A 102 9.06 -21.28 8.30
N VAL A 103 9.59 -20.70 7.22
CA VAL A 103 9.20 -21.05 5.85
C VAL A 103 9.84 -22.38 5.45
N PRO A 104 9.06 -23.43 5.11
CA PRO A 104 9.59 -24.70 4.65
C PRO A 104 10.46 -24.53 3.41
N GLY A 105 11.60 -25.22 3.36
CA GLY A 105 12.61 -25.01 2.32
C GLY A 105 13.50 -23.79 2.55
N GLY A 106 13.18 -22.91 3.51
CA GLY A 106 14.07 -21.88 4.05
C GLY A 106 14.18 -20.59 3.24
N LEU A 107 14.00 -19.46 3.92
CA LEU A 107 14.44 -18.13 3.50
C LEU A 107 15.63 -17.74 4.38
N ASP A 108 16.86 -17.94 3.91
CA ASP A 108 18.04 -17.82 4.76
C ASP A 108 19.20 -17.07 4.09
N LEU A 109 20.14 -16.58 4.90
CA LEU A 109 21.32 -15.85 4.44
C LEU A 109 22.56 -16.72 4.28
N HIS A 110 22.50 -18.00 4.66
CA HIS A 110 23.68 -18.85 4.84
C HIS A 110 23.94 -19.73 3.62
N SER A 111 22.89 -20.16 2.93
CA SER A 111 22.95 -20.94 1.70
C SER A 111 22.75 -20.08 0.46
N ASP A 112 23.37 -20.47 -0.65
CA ASP A 112 23.20 -19.77 -1.93
C ASP A 112 21.75 -19.83 -2.42
N GLU A 113 21.13 -21.01 -2.27
CA GLU A 113 19.74 -21.26 -2.63
C GLU A 113 18.76 -20.45 -1.75
N GLY A 114 19.00 -20.44 -0.43
CA GLY A 114 18.20 -19.66 0.53
C GLY A 114 18.26 -18.16 0.26
N ARG A 115 19.44 -17.63 -0.07
CA ARG A 115 19.58 -16.22 -0.47
C ARG A 115 18.84 -15.91 -1.75
N GLY A 116 18.90 -16.79 -2.75
CA GLY A 116 18.16 -16.66 -4.00
C GLY A 116 16.65 -16.60 -3.75
N ARG A 117 16.12 -17.54 -2.97
CA ARG A 117 14.69 -17.57 -2.60
C ARG A 117 14.27 -16.35 -1.78
N LEU A 118 15.06 -15.95 -0.79
CA LEU A 118 14.77 -14.76 0.02
C LEU A 118 14.75 -13.50 -0.84
N LYS A 119 15.72 -13.31 -1.73
CA LYS A 119 15.73 -12.14 -2.63
C LYS A 119 14.51 -12.14 -3.55
N ALA A 120 14.20 -13.26 -4.20
CA ALA A 120 13.03 -13.37 -5.08
C ALA A 120 11.72 -13.09 -4.33
N PHE A 121 11.58 -13.63 -3.12
CA PHE A 121 10.44 -13.39 -2.24
C PHE A 121 10.28 -11.90 -1.92
N LEU A 122 11.37 -11.21 -1.55
CA LEU A 122 11.34 -9.77 -1.22
C LEU A 122 11.02 -8.91 -2.44
N LEU A 123 11.56 -9.25 -3.61
CA LEU A 123 11.26 -8.54 -4.85
C LEU A 123 9.78 -8.70 -5.26
N GLN A 124 9.21 -9.91 -5.12
CA GLN A 124 7.79 -10.12 -5.40
C GLN A 124 6.90 -9.35 -4.41
N TYR A 125 7.28 -9.29 -3.14
CA TYR A 125 6.59 -8.47 -2.14
C TYR A 125 6.60 -6.98 -2.49
N MET A 126 7.74 -6.46 -2.96
CA MET A 126 7.84 -5.08 -3.40
C MET A 126 7.01 -4.80 -4.66
N ASP A 127 6.97 -5.72 -5.62
CA ASP A 127 6.14 -5.61 -6.83
C ASP A 127 4.63 -5.58 -6.52
N ASP A 128 4.19 -6.45 -5.61
CA ASP A 128 2.81 -6.43 -5.12
C ASP A 128 2.51 -5.14 -4.36
N GLY A 129 3.42 -4.71 -3.48
CA GLY A 129 3.32 -3.45 -2.75
C GLY A 129 3.27 -2.23 -3.68
N GLN A 130 4.02 -2.24 -4.77
CA GLN A 130 3.94 -1.20 -5.80
C GLN A 130 2.57 -1.21 -6.47
N THR A 131 2.07 -2.37 -6.92
CA THR A 131 0.74 -2.47 -7.54
C THR A 131 -0.35 -1.93 -6.61
N VAL A 132 -0.32 -2.34 -5.34
CA VAL A 132 -1.25 -1.86 -4.31
C VAL A 132 -1.12 -0.35 -4.10
N SER A 133 0.10 0.17 -3.99
CA SER A 133 0.34 1.60 -3.84
C SER A 133 -0.24 2.41 -4.99
N MET A 134 -0.09 1.94 -6.24
CA MET A 134 -0.60 2.66 -7.41
C MET A 134 -2.13 2.77 -7.39
N VAL A 135 -2.84 1.69 -7.03
CA VAL A 135 -4.30 1.73 -6.90
C VAL A 135 -4.73 2.68 -5.78
N LEU A 136 -4.13 2.59 -4.60
CA LEU A 136 -4.44 3.47 -3.45
C LEU A 136 -4.13 4.94 -3.75
N LEU A 137 -3.03 5.22 -4.45
CA LEU A 137 -2.71 6.57 -4.94
C LEU A 137 -3.75 7.08 -5.94
N GLY A 138 -4.23 6.20 -6.84
CA GLY A 138 -5.33 6.51 -7.74
C GLY A 138 -6.58 6.95 -6.99
N VAL A 139 -6.98 6.22 -5.94
CA VAL A 139 -8.11 6.56 -5.07
C VAL A 139 -7.93 7.93 -4.42
N LEU A 140 -6.76 8.19 -3.81
CA LEU A 140 -6.48 9.48 -3.15
C LEU A 140 -6.48 10.65 -4.13
N ARG A 141 -5.90 10.48 -5.33
CA ARG A 141 -5.85 11.52 -6.36
C ARG A 141 -7.24 11.85 -6.90
N GLU A 142 -8.05 10.84 -7.20
CA GLU A 142 -9.39 11.07 -7.73
C GLU A 142 -10.29 11.74 -6.68
N TRP A 143 -10.20 11.33 -5.42
CA TRP A 143 -10.89 12.01 -4.32
C TRP A 143 -10.44 13.46 -4.15
N ALA A 144 -9.12 13.72 -4.11
CA ALA A 144 -8.62 15.09 -3.96
C ALA A 144 -9.11 16.00 -5.10
N LYS A 145 -9.13 15.48 -6.33
CA LYS A 145 -9.67 16.19 -7.50
C LYS A 145 -11.16 16.49 -7.34
N GLN A 146 -11.95 15.55 -6.84
CA GLN A 146 -13.40 15.74 -6.60
C GLN A 146 -13.66 16.82 -5.54
N GLU A 147 -12.83 16.89 -4.51
CA GLU A 147 -12.90 17.90 -3.44
C GLU A 147 -12.23 19.24 -3.82
N GLY A 148 -11.69 19.36 -5.04
CA GLY A 148 -10.99 20.58 -5.49
C GLY A 148 -9.65 20.82 -4.78
N ILE A 149 -9.07 19.80 -4.16
CA ILE A 149 -7.78 19.86 -3.48
C ILE A 149 -6.66 19.73 -4.52
N SER A 150 -5.85 20.78 -4.65
CA SER A 150 -4.62 20.73 -5.44
C SER A 150 -3.55 19.96 -4.66
N ILE A 151 -3.18 18.78 -5.15
CA ILE A 151 -2.02 18.03 -4.62
C ILE A 151 -0.76 18.60 -5.28
N PRO A 152 0.19 19.18 -4.51
CA PRO A 152 1.44 19.66 -5.08
C PRO A 152 2.22 18.52 -5.73
N ASN A 153 2.48 18.63 -7.04
CA ASN A 153 3.21 17.61 -7.81
C ASN A 153 4.72 17.56 -7.48
N GLU A 154 5.23 18.49 -6.67
CA GLU A 154 6.64 18.87 -6.75
C GLU A 154 7.63 17.89 -6.11
N HIS A 155 7.24 16.97 -5.21
CA HIS A 155 8.25 16.26 -4.40
C HIS A 155 8.08 14.76 -4.12
N HIS A 156 7.04 14.06 -4.61
CA HIS A 156 6.81 12.67 -4.16
C HIS A 156 6.55 11.61 -5.24
N LEU A 157 6.13 11.96 -6.45
CA LEU A 157 5.89 11.01 -7.53
C LEU A 157 6.83 11.31 -8.70
N SER A 158 7.57 10.30 -9.15
CA SER A 158 8.32 10.43 -10.41
C SER A 158 7.34 10.60 -11.58
N GLN A 159 7.78 11.26 -12.65
CA GLN A 159 6.97 11.41 -13.86
C GLN A 159 6.48 10.04 -14.37
N GLN A 160 7.34 9.03 -14.33
CA GLN A 160 6.98 7.66 -14.71
C GLN A 160 5.83 7.08 -13.88
N MET A 161 5.77 7.37 -12.58
CA MET A 161 4.64 6.94 -11.73
C MET A 161 3.37 7.68 -12.09
N GLN A 162 3.45 8.97 -12.43
CA GLN A 162 2.30 9.75 -12.88
C GLN A 162 1.75 9.20 -14.20
N ASP A 163 2.62 9.00 -15.19
CA ASP A 163 2.25 8.45 -16.49
C ASP A 163 1.61 7.06 -16.34
N HIS A 164 2.14 6.23 -15.44
CA HIS A 164 1.57 4.91 -15.18
C HIS A 164 0.16 4.99 -14.54
N LEU A 165 -0.06 5.91 -13.59
CA LEU A 165 -1.39 6.12 -12.99
C LEU A 165 -2.40 6.51 -14.04
N ASP A 166 -2.06 7.53 -14.83
CA ASP A 166 -2.99 8.13 -15.78
C ASP A 166 -3.30 7.18 -16.94
N ALA A 167 -2.34 6.34 -17.35
CA ALA A 167 -2.53 5.39 -18.45
C ALA A 167 -3.18 4.06 -18.02
N ASN A 168 -2.90 3.55 -16.81
CA ASN A 168 -3.24 2.16 -16.45
C ASN A 168 -4.20 2.03 -15.27
N VAL A 169 -4.15 2.97 -14.32
CA VAL A 169 -4.87 2.83 -13.04
C VAL A 169 -6.13 3.68 -13.03
N VAL A 170 -6.01 4.99 -13.27
CA VAL A 170 -7.14 5.93 -13.24
C VAL A 170 -8.28 5.50 -14.18
N PRO A 171 -8.02 5.07 -15.43
CA PRO A 171 -9.09 4.65 -16.34
C PRO A 171 -9.87 3.42 -15.87
N ASN A 172 -9.26 2.58 -15.03
CA ASN A 172 -9.81 1.31 -14.56
C ASN A 172 -10.14 1.33 -13.06
N LEU A 173 -10.06 2.49 -12.40
CA LEU A 173 -10.08 2.59 -10.94
C LEU A 173 -11.38 2.05 -10.36
N ASP A 174 -12.52 2.44 -10.93
CA ASP A 174 -13.85 1.96 -10.52
C ASP A 174 -14.03 0.45 -10.72
N ALA A 175 -13.33 -0.14 -11.69
CA ALA A 175 -13.36 -1.58 -11.91
C ALA A 175 -12.48 -2.33 -10.88
N LEU A 176 -11.37 -1.72 -10.44
CA LEU A 176 -10.41 -2.31 -9.50
C LEU A 176 -10.89 -2.21 -8.05
N ILE A 177 -11.47 -1.07 -7.68
CA ILE A 177 -11.91 -0.77 -6.32
C ILE A 177 -13.14 0.14 -6.36
N ARG A 178 -14.28 -0.39 -5.93
CA ARG A 178 -15.56 0.32 -5.95
C ARG A 178 -16.11 0.50 -4.55
N SER A 179 -16.48 1.72 -4.17
CA SER A 179 -17.13 1.96 -2.87
C SER A 179 -18.46 1.21 -2.75
N LYS A 180 -18.69 0.59 -1.58
CA LYS A 180 -19.93 -0.11 -1.20
C LYS A 180 -21.03 0.82 -0.71
N GLU A 181 -20.76 2.11 -0.51
CA GLU A 181 -21.77 3.01 0.02
C GLU A 181 -23.02 3.06 -0.88
N LEU A 182 -24.17 2.98 -0.19
CA LEU A 182 -25.51 2.75 -0.70
C LEU A 182 -25.84 3.67 -1.88
N GLY A 183 -26.57 3.11 -2.86
CA GLY A 183 -27.10 3.77 -4.05
C GLY A 183 -27.12 5.29 -3.95
N SER A 184 -26.33 5.91 -4.83
CA SER A 184 -26.42 7.29 -5.25
C SER A 184 -27.80 7.88 -4.92
N LYS A 185 -27.87 8.71 -3.85
CA LYS A 185 -28.92 9.72 -3.83
C LYS A 185 -28.71 10.51 -5.13
N PRO A 186 -29.70 10.57 -6.04
CA PRO A 186 -29.58 11.44 -7.18
C PRO A 186 -29.32 12.84 -6.63
N LYS A 187 -28.34 13.55 -7.22
CA LYS A 187 -28.20 14.99 -7.02
C LYS A 187 -29.55 15.60 -7.39
N GLY A 188 -30.37 15.83 -6.38
CA GLY A 188 -31.63 16.55 -6.49
C GLY A 188 -31.27 17.93 -7.00
N SER A 189 -31.75 18.20 -8.21
CA SER A 189 -31.68 19.48 -8.89
C SER A 189 -32.06 20.61 -7.95
N ASN A 190 -31.16 21.59 -7.82
CA ASN A 190 -31.58 22.96 -7.62
C ASN A 190 -32.55 23.31 -8.74
N THR A 191 -33.82 23.48 -8.38
CA THR A 191 -34.79 24.25 -9.15
C THR A 191 -35.63 24.99 -8.13
N ASP A 192 -35.35 26.30 -8.08
CA ASP A 192 -36.19 27.46 -7.74
C ASP A 192 -37.12 27.41 -6.52
#